data_AF-A0A2H0MJT6-F1
#
_entry.id   AF-A0A2H0MJT6-F1
#
_cell.length_a   1.000
_cell.length_b   1.000
_cell.length_c   1.000
_cell.angle_alpha   90.00
_cell.angle_beta   90.00
_cell.angle_gamma   90.00
#
_symmetry.space_group_name_H-M   'P 1'
#
loop_
_entity.id
_entity.type
_entity.pdbx_description
1 polymer ?
#
loop_
_entity_poly.entity_id
_entity_poly.type
_entity_poly.pdbx_seq_one_letter_code
_entity_poly.pdbx_strand_id
1 'polypeptide(L)'
;MKRLDPGSRELQRKSPAGFTLIEVLIVIAMISFGMLAYGILSGSIASKNTASKKSSVAATLAQDKVEFIKNLGLTYLLSDANGLDSPEYDSVTQTWTATVGGEVVDAEGNTGTSGAMYTRTWSINQIGSSNYATTVTATVTWQENGTQTETLQTIISQ
;
A
#
# COMPACT_ATOMS: atom_id res chain seq x y z
N MET A 1 58.06 72.44 13.61
CA MET A 1 56.93 71.78 12.90
C MET A 1 56.83 70.33 13.37
N LYS A 2 55.62 69.95 13.78
CA LYS A 2 55.21 68.65 14.31
C LYS A 2 54.99 67.65 13.17
N ARG A 3 55.48 66.42 13.29
CA ARG A 3 54.88 65.25 12.61
C ARG A 3 54.81 64.10 13.60
N LEU A 4 53.58 63.78 13.99
CA LEU A 4 53.22 62.60 14.77
C LEU A 4 53.28 61.41 13.80
N ASP A 5 54.08 60.40 14.12
CA ASP A 5 54.07 59.13 13.39
C ASP A 5 52.79 58.36 13.79
N PRO A 6 51.96 57.89 12.82
CA PRO A 6 50.74 57.18 13.13
C PRO A 6 51.10 55.75 13.51
N GLY A 7 50.83 55.40 14.77
CA GLY A 7 51.01 54.04 15.29
C GLY A 7 50.44 52.99 14.34
N SER A 8 51.32 52.13 13.84
CA SER A 8 50.98 50.90 13.16
C SER A 8 50.16 50.02 14.10
N ARG A 9 48.84 50.06 13.95
CA ARG A 9 47.94 49.08 14.58
C ARG A 9 48.21 47.73 13.92
N GLU A 10 49.09 46.94 14.52
CA GLU A 10 49.17 45.51 14.24
C GLU A 10 47.77 44.91 14.41
N LEU A 11 47.18 44.44 13.31
CA LEU A 11 45.95 43.67 13.36
C LEU A 11 46.29 42.36 14.06
N GLN A 12 45.98 42.30 15.36
CA GLN A 12 46.21 41.15 16.22
C GLN A 12 45.41 39.97 15.65
N ARG A 13 46.08 39.12 14.86
CA ARG A 13 45.45 37.94 14.27
C ARG A 13 45.17 36.94 15.39
N LYS A 14 43.91 36.83 15.79
CA LYS A 14 43.47 35.85 16.78
C LYS A 14 43.81 34.45 16.22
N SER A 15 44.73 33.75 16.87
CA SER A 15 45.03 32.36 16.55
C SER A 15 43.73 31.55 16.70
N PRO A 16 43.32 30.76 15.68
CA PRO A 16 42.16 29.89 15.86
C PRO A 16 42.49 28.92 17.00
N ALA A 17 41.64 28.92 18.03
CA ALA A 17 41.74 27.94 19.11
C ALA A 17 41.49 26.55 18.52
N GLY A 18 42.37 25.59 18.79
CA GLY A 18 42.20 24.20 18.37
C GLY A 18 41.05 23.52 19.13
N PHE A 19 40.54 22.41 18.57
CA PHE A 19 39.53 21.59 19.22
C PHE A 19 40.06 20.93 20.48
N THR A 20 39.23 20.88 21.53
CA THR A 20 39.57 20.12 22.74
C THR A 20 39.25 18.63 22.55
N LEU A 21 39.99 17.74 23.22
CA LEU A 21 39.72 16.30 23.19
C LEU A 21 38.28 15.99 23.64
N ILE A 22 37.79 16.70 24.67
CA ILE A 22 36.44 16.52 25.21
C ILE A 22 35.36 16.93 24.19
N GLU A 23 35.60 17.98 23.40
CA GLU A 23 34.69 18.41 22.33
C GLU A 23 34.59 17.35 21.24
N VAL A 24 35.72 16.77 20.82
CA VAL A 24 35.74 15.67 19.83
C VAL A 24 34.99 14.44 20.36
N LEU A 25 35.17 14.10 21.65
CA LEU A 25 34.46 12.99 22.27
C LEU A 25 32.95 13.21 22.33
N ILE A 26 32.52 14.43 22.69
CA ILE A 26 31.09 14.80 22.72
C ILE A 26 30.50 14.74 21.30
N VAL A 27 31.20 15.24 20.29
CA VAL A 27 30.74 15.20 18.88
C VAL A 27 30.56 13.76 18.39
N ILE A 28 31.54 12.89 18.61
CA ILE A 28 31.45 11.48 18.18
C ILE A 28 30.32 10.76 18.93
N ALA A 29 30.11 11.05 20.22
CA ALA A 29 28.99 10.52 20.98
C ALA A 29 27.64 10.95 20.38
N MET A 30 27.47 12.24 20.07
CA MET A 30 26.26 12.77 19.45
C MET A 30 26.00 12.14 18.07
N ILE A 31 27.05 12.01 17.23
CA ILE A 31 26.94 11.39 15.90
C ILE A 31 26.51 9.92 16.03
N SER A 32 27.06 9.19 17.00
CA SER A 32 26.72 7.78 17.23
C SER A 32 25.24 7.61 17.58
N PHE A 33 24.70 8.46 18.46
CA PHE A 33 23.26 8.44 18.76
C PHE A 33 22.40 8.82 17.55
N GLY A 34 22.82 9.83 16.78
CA GLY A 34 22.12 10.23 15.55
C GLY A 34 22.06 9.09 14.52
N MET A 35 23.15 8.34 14.36
CA MET A 35 23.21 7.23 13.40
C MET A 35 22.35 6.04 13.83
N LEU A 36 22.29 5.73 15.13
CA LEU A 36 21.38 4.73 15.68
C LEU A 36 19.92 5.10 15.43
N ALA A 37 19.54 6.35 15.72
CA ALA A 37 18.19 6.84 15.47
C ALA A 37 17.81 6.74 13.97
N TYR A 38 18.73 7.11 13.08
CA TYR A 38 18.53 7.00 11.64
C TYR A 38 18.34 5.55 11.17
N GLY A 39 19.11 4.61 11.72
CA GLY A 39 19.00 3.19 11.38
C GLY A 39 17.61 2.62 11.70
N ILE A 40 17.07 2.95 12.88
CA ILE A 40 15.73 2.53 13.31
C ILE A 40 14.65 3.11 12.38
N LEU A 41 14.72 4.40 12.06
CA LEU A 41 13.76 5.07 11.18
C LEU A 41 13.78 4.49 9.77
N SER A 42 14.96 4.25 9.22
CA SER A 42 15.13 3.73 7.86
C SER A 42 14.51 2.34 7.72
N GLY A 43 14.73 1.44 8.68
CA GLY A 43 14.11 0.11 8.68
C GLY A 43 12.58 0.17 8.80
N SER A 44 12.07 1.06 9.65
CA SER A 44 10.63 1.27 9.84
C SER A 44 9.93 1.81 8.60
N ILE A 45 10.56 2.75 7.87
CA ILE A 45 9.99 3.28 6.62
C ILE A 45 9.95 2.20 5.54
N ALA A 46 11.00 1.39 5.41
CA ALA A 46 11.05 0.33 4.40
C ALA A 46 9.95 -0.73 4.61
N SER A 47 9.73 -1.17 5.86
CA SER A 47 8.68 -2.13 6.17
C SER A 47 7.28 -1.53 5.94
N LYS A 48 7.06 -0.29 6.38
CA LYS A 48 5.80 0.43 6.14
C LYS A 48 5.51 0.61 4.65
N ASN A 49 6.50 0.99 3.85
CA ASN A 49 6.33 1.12 2.41
C ASN A 49 5.96 -0.21 1.74
N THR A 50 6.51 -1.33 2.21
CA THR A 50 6.16 -2.66 1.70
C THR A 50 4.70 -3.01 2.01
N ALA A 51 4.26 -2.77 3.25
CA ALA A 51 2.88 -2.98 3.64
C ALA A 51 1.91 -2.09 2.86
N SER A 52 2.23 -0.80 2.72
CA SER A 52 1.43 0.15 1.93
C SER A 52 1.33 -0.24 0.46
N LYS A 53 2.42 -0.76 -0.14
CA LYS A 53 2.38 -1.31 -1.50
C LYS A 53 1.41 -2.48 -1.61
N LYS A 54 1.44 -3.42 -0.65
CA LYS A 54 0.54 -4.57 -0.69
C LYS A 54 -0.93 -4.20 -0.54
N SER A 55 -1.26 -3.26 0.35
CA SER A 55 -2.62 -2.72 0.50
C SER A 55 -3.06 -2.00 -0.77
N SER A 56 -2.18 -1.22 -1.41
CA SER A 56 -2.51 -0.57 -2.69
C SER A 56 -2.81 -1.58 -3.79
N VAL A 57 -2.00 -2.64 -3.91
CA VAL A 57 -2.24 -3.75 -4.87
C VAL A 57 -3.56 -4.46 -4.56
N ALA A 58 -3.85 -4.77 -3.30
CA ALA A 58 -5.11 -5.40 -2.91
C ALA A 58 -6.33 -4.54 -3.28
N ALA A 59 -6.23 -3.21 -3.10
CA ALA A 59 -7.26 -2.28 -3.54
C ALA A 59 -7.45 -2.28 -5.06
N THR A 60 -6.37 -2.34 -5.84
CA THR A 60 -6.45 -2.50 -7.31
C THR A 60 -7.10 -3.82 -7.68
N LEU A 61 -6.70 -4.95 -7.09
CA LEU A 61 -7.29 -6.26 -7.37
C LEU A 61 -8.79 -6.34 -7.05
N ALA A 62 -9.24 -5.64 -5.99
CA ALA A 62 -10.64 -5.51 -5.65
C ALA A 62 -11.40 -4.64 -6.66
N GLN A 63 -10.81 -3.51 -7.07
CA GLN A 63 -11.36 -2.65 -8.13
C GLN A 63 -11.50 -3.40 -9.45
N ASP A 64 -10.46 -4.11 -9.89
CA ASP A 64 -10.45 -4.87 -11.13
C ASP A 64 -11.57 -5.91 -11.16
N LYS A 65 -11.79 -6.61 -10.04
CA LYS A 65 -12.88 -7.60 -9.97
C LYS A 65 -14.26 -6.95 -9.98
N VAL A 66 -14.44 -5.82 -9.29
CA VAL A 66 -15.68 -5.06 -9.37
C VAL A 66 -15.94 -4.54 -10.79
N GLU A 67 -14.92 -4.03 -11.48
CA GLU A 67 -15.03 -3.57 -12.86
C GLU A 67 -15.35 -4.71 -13.81
N PHE A 68 -14.71 -5.87 -13.63
CA PHE A 68 -15.03 -7.08 -14.37
C PHE A 68 -16.51 -7.48 -14.19
N ILE A 69 -17.02 -7.53 -12.96
CA ILE A 69 -18.42 -7.87 -12.68
C ILE A 69 -19.36 -6.80 -13.25
N LYS A 70 -18.99 -5.52 -13.19
CA LYS A 70 -19.75 -4.43 -13.81
C LYS A 70 -19.87 -4.59 -15.32
N ASN A 71 -18.78 -4.97 -15.99
CA ASN A 71 -18.78 -5.23 -17.42
C ASN A 71 -19.62 -6.48 -17.76
N LEU A 72 -19.55 -7.54 -16.95
CA LEU A 72 -20.45 -8.70 -17.08
C LEU A 72 -21.92 -8.29 -16.97
N GLY A 73 -22.24 -7.38 -16.04
CA GLY A 73 -23.57 -6.84 -15.84
C GLY A 73 -24.13 -6.03 -17.02
N LEU A 74 -23.33 -5.71 -18.04
CA LEU A 74 -23.85 -5.10 -19.27
C LEU A 74 -24.49 -6.12 -20.20
N THR A 75 -24.20 -7.42 -20.02
CA THR A 75 -24.63 -8.49 -20.93
C THR A 75 -25.49 -9.54 -20.23
N TYR A 76 -25.27 -9.77 -18.93
CA TYR A 76 -25.90 -10.86 -18.18
C TYR A 76 -26.54 -10.34 -16.89
N LEU A 77 -27.67 -10.95 -16.48
CA LEU A 77 -28.31 -10.61 -15.22
C LEU A 77 -27.46 -11.09 -14.03
N LEU A 78 -27.01 -10.16 -13.20
CA LEU A 78 -26.19 -10.44 -12.02
C LEU A 78 -27.02 -11.03 -10.87
N SER A 79 -28.34 -10.83 -10.88
CA SER A 79 -29.25 -11.40 -9.88
C SER A 79 -29.29 -12.93 -9.89
N ASP A 80 -28.96 -13.57 -11.01
CA ASP A 80 -28.88 -15.04 -11.12
C ASP A 80 -27.70 -15.63 -10.33
N ALA A 81 -26.71 -14.80 -9.98
CA ALA A 81 -25.57 -15.18 -9.16
C ALA A 81 -25.85 -15.12 -7.64
N ASN A 82 -27.06 -14.69 -7.25
CA ASN A 82 -27.38 -14.35 -5.86
C ASN A 82 -27.18 -15.52 -4.89
N GLY A 83 -26.42 -15.28 -3.82
CA GLY A 83 -26.17 -16.26 -2.75
C GLY A 83 -25.09 -17.30 -3.06
N LEU A 84 -24.45 -17.25 -4.23
CA LEU A 84 -23.27 -18.06 -4.54
C LEU A 84 -22.01 -17.46 -3.88
N ASP A 85 -21.07 -18.32 -3.48
CA ASP A 85 -19.74 -17.89 -3.04
C ASP A 85 -18.86 -17.63 -4.27
N SER A 86 -18.35 -16.40 -4.40
CA SER A 86 -17.48 -15.94 -5.49
C SER A 86 -17.96 -16.43 -6.87
N PRO A 87 -19.17 -16.01 -7.29
CA PRO A 87 -19.80 -16.52 -8.50
C PRO A 87 -19.05 -16.17 -9.78
N GLU A 88 -18.86 -17.15 -10.65
CA GLU A 88 -18.27 -17.00 -11.98
C GLU A 88 -19.28 -17.37 -13.06
N TYR A 89 -19.30 -16.60 -14.15
CA TYR A 89 -20.21 -16.83 -15.27
C TYR A 89 -19.48 -17.54 -16.40
N ASP A 90 -19.94 -18.73 -16.78
CA ASP A 90 -19.46 -19.44 -17.96
C ASP A 90 -20.30 -19.08 -19.18
N SER A 91 -19.71 -18.36 -20.14
CA SER A 91 -20.37 -17.93 -21.39
C SER A 91 -20.77 -19.07 -22.34
N VAL A 92 -20.16 -20.25 -22.22
CA VAL A 92 -20.45 -21.41 -23.07
C VAL A 92 -21.67 -22.16 -22.55
N THR A 93 -21.72 -22.39 -21.24
CA THR A 93 -22.83 -23.09 -20.57
C THR A 93 -23.93 -22.14 -20.06
N GLN A 94 -23.71 -20.83 -20.18
CA GLN A 94 -24.61 -19.76 -19.74
C GLN A 94 -25.06 -19.88 -18.29
N THR A 95 -24.17 -20.38 -17.43
CA THR A 95 -24.50 -20.74 -16.05
C THR A 95 -23.56 -20.03 -15.08
N TRP A 96 -24.11 -19.64 -13.93
CA TRP A 96 -23.34 -19.19 -12.78
C TRP A 96 -22.89 -20.36 -11.93
N THR A 97 -21.60 -20.42 -11.60
CA THR A 97 -21.03 -21.44 -10.72
C THR A 97 -20.28 -20.79 -9.56
N ALA A 98 -20.33 -21.41 -8.38
CA ALA A 98 -19.59 -20.93 -7.22
C ALA A 98 -18.11 -21.34 -7.30
N THR A 99 -17.22 -20.39 -7.08
CA THR A 99 -15.78 -20.62 -6.92
C THR A 99 -15.46 -20.55 -5.43
N VAL A 100 -15.71 -21.64 -4.71
CA VAL A 100 -15.64 -21.69 -3.25
C VAL A 100 -14.25 -21.27 -2.75
N GLY A 101 -14.21 -20.26 -1.86
CA GLY A 101 -12.96 -19.69 -1.35
C GLY A 101 -12.27 -18.70 -2.31
N GLY A 102 -12.85 -18.43 -3.48
CA GLY A 102 -12.39 -17.44 -4.44
C GLY A 102 -11.14 -17.85 -5.22
N GLU A 103 -10.35 -16.85 -5.61
CA GLU A 103 -9.17 -16.99 -6.46
C GLU A 103 -7.91 -16.62 -5.69
N VAL A 104 -6.87 -17.44 -5.80
CA VAL A 104 -5.52 -17.10 -5.33
C VAL A 104 -4.75 -16.47 -6.49
N VAL A 105 -4.35 -15.20 -6.31
CA VAL A 105 -3.76 -14.36 -7.37
C VAL A 105 -2.46 -13.70 -6.94
N ASP A 106 -1.59 -13.39 -7.90
CA ASP A 106 -0.44 -12.52 -7.71
C ASP A 106 -0.80 -11.04 -7.74
N ALA A 107 0.22 -10.17 -7.66
CA ALA A 107 0.05 -8.73 -7.65
C ALA A 107 -0.49 -8.17 -8.98
N GLU A 108 -0.43 -8.96 -10.05
CA GLU A 108 -0.94 -8.61 -11.37
C GLU A 108 -2.34 -9.22 -11.63
N GLY A 109 -2.88 -9.98 -10.67
CA GLY A 109 -4.20 -10.60 -10.76
C GLY A 109 -4.24 -11.94 -11.49
N ASN A 110 -3.08 -12.54 -11.80
CA ASN A 110 -3.01 -13.84 -12.45
C ASN A 110 -3.13 -14.98 -11.44
N THR A 111 -3.82 -16.05 -11.83
CA THR A 111 -3.96 -17.28 -11.05
C THR A 111 -2.86 -18.30 -11.38
N GLY A 112 -2.59 -19.23 -10.47
CA GLY A 112 -1.69 -20.36 -10.71
C GLY A 112 -0.20 -20.01 -10.79
N THR A 113 0.18 -18.80 -10.39
CA THR A 113 1.58 -18.35 -10.41
C THR A 113 2.28 -18.61 -9.07
N SER A 114 3.60 -18.78 -9.08
CA SER A 114 4.38 -19.00 -7.86
C SER A 114 4.46 -17.75 -6.96
N GLY A 115 4.09 -16.57 -7.48
CA GLY A 115 4.02 -15.31 -6.75
C GLY A 115 2.65 -15.01 -6.15
N ALA A 116 1.68 -15.92 -6.29
CA ALA A 116 0.33 -15.69 -5.81
C ALA A 116 0.30 -15.62 -4.28
N MET A 117 -0.15 -14.49 -3.76
CA MET A 117 -0.15 -14.18 -2.32
C MET A 117 -1.43 -13.50 -1.83
N TYR A 118 -2.31 -13.12 -2.76
CA TYR A 118 -3.62 -12.55 -2.46
C TYR A 118 -4.70 -13.61 -2.68
N THR A 119 -5.70 -13.64 -1.81
CA THR A 119 -6.93 -14.38 -2.05
C THR A 119 -8.06 -13.39 -2.26
N ARG A 120 -8.69 -13.44 -3.43
CA ARG A 120 -9.79 -12.57 -3.82
C ARG A 120 -11.10 -13.35 -3.82
N THR A 121 -12.04 -12.92 -3.01
CA THR A 121 -13.42 -13.41 -2.99
C THR A 121 -14.36 -12.30 -3.40
N TRP A 122 -15.56 -12.65 -3.86
CA TRP A 122 -16.59 -11.66 -4.14
C TRP A 122 -17.98 -12.21 -3.88
N SER A 123 -18.94 -11.31 -3.71
CA SER A 123 -20.34 -11.65 -3.62
C SER A 123 -21.16 -10.72 -4.49
N ILE A 124 -22.22 -11.26 -5.06
CA ILE A 124 -23.20 -10.53 -5.87
C ILE A 124 -24.54 -10.82 -5.20
N ASN A 125 -25.11 -9.82 -4.53
CA ASN A 125 -26.33 -9.99 -3.75
C ASN A 125 -27.41 -9.05 -4.27
N GLN A 126 -28.59 -9.59 -4.56
CA GLN A 126 -29.72 -8.82 -5.03
C GLN A 126 -30.20 -7.82 -3.97
N ILE A 127 -30.58 -6.62 -4.41
CA ILE A 127 -31.19 -5.61 -3.54
C ILE A 127 -32.72 -5.73 -3.64
N GLY A 128 -33.34 -6.24 -2.57
CA GLY A 128 -34.79 -6.44 -2.50
C GLY A 128 -35.27 -7.57 -3.41
N SER A 129 -36.55 -7.50 -3.80
CA SER A 129 -37.22 -8.55 -4.59
C SER A 129 -37.20 -8.31 -6.11
N SER A 130 -36.51 -7.26 -6.56
CA SER A 130 -36.48 -6.85 -7.98
C SER A 130 -35.07 -6.96 -8.55
N ASN A 131 -34.93 -7.38 -9.81
CA ASN A 131 -33.63 -7.66 -10.44
C ASN A 131 -32.87 -6.40 -10.91
N TYR A 132 -33.34 -5.20 -10.53
CA TYR A 132 -32.83 -3.92 -11.04
C TYR A 132 -31.52 -3.45 -10.39
N ALA A 133 -31.14 -4.03 -9.25
CA ALA A 133 -29.91 -3.65 -8.57
C ALA A 133 -29.31 -4.82 -7.78
N THR A 134 -28.00 -4.91 -7.83
CA THR A 134 -27.20 -5.86 -7.05
C THR A 134 -26.11 -5.12 -6.28
N THR A 135 -25.87 -5.54 -5.04
CA THR A 135 -24.69 -5.16 -4.27
C THR A 135 -23.58 -6.11 -4.64
N VAL A 136 -22.46 -5.56 -5.12
CA VAL A 136 -21.24 -6.32 -5.38
C VAL A 136 -20.19 -5.94 -4.36
N THR A 137 -19.70 -6.94 -3.64
CA THR A 137 -18.64 -6.77 -2.65
C THR A 137 -17.47 -7.66 -3.04
N ALA A 138 -16.33 -7.05 -3.35
CA ALA A 138 -15.07 -7.76 -3.58
C ALA A 138 -14.17 -7.60 -2.35
N THR A 139 -13.61 -8.72 -1.88
CA THR A 139 -12.73 -8.78 -0.72
C THR A 139 -11.42 -9.41 -1.12
N VAL A 140 -10.31 -8.77 -0.77
CA VAL A 140 -8.95 -9.27 -1.03
C VAL A 140 -8.24 -9.43 0.30
N THR A 141 -7.69 -10.61 0.53
CA THR A 141 -6.95 -10.95 1.75
C THR A 141 -5.51 -11.37 1.43
N TRP A 142 -4.58 -11.03 2.31
CA TRP A 142 -3.19 -11.47 2.22
C TRP A 142 -2.58 -11.62 3.62
N GLN A 143 -1.43 -12.27 3.71
CA GLN A 143 -0.71 -12.45 4.97
C GLN A 143 0.38 -11.38 5.13
N GLU A 144 0.29 -10.62 6.23
CA GLU A 144 1.31 -9.67 6.67
C GLU A 144 1.17 -9.43 8.18
N ASN A 145 2.00 -10.12 8.98
CA ASN A 145 1.90 -10.14 10.45
C ASN A 145 0.46 -10.46 10.94
N GLY A 146 -0.19 -11.41 10.27
CA GLY A 146 -1.61 -11.73 10.41
C GLY A 146 -2.35 -11.55 9.08
N THR A 147 -3.64 -11.88 9.09
CA THR A 147 -4.50 -11.66 7.91
C THR A 147 -4.82 -10.18 7.78
N GLN A 148 -4.49 -9.62 6.62
CA GLN A 148 -4.92 -8.30 6.19
C GLN A 148 -6.06 -8.44 5.18
N THR A 149 -6.94 -7.45 5.15
CA THR A 149 -8.13 -7.45 4.32
C THR A 149 -8.38 -6.07 3.74
N GLU A 150 -8.63 -6.01 2.44
CA GLU A 150 -9.23 -4.86 1.76
C GLU A 150 -10.60 -5.28 1.21
N THR A 151 -11.57 -4.38 1.25
CA THR A 151 -12.91 -4.64 0.73
C THR A 151 -13.43 -3.44 -0.02
N LEU A 152 -13.94 -3.69 -1.22
CA LEU A 152 -14.62 -2.71 -2.04
C LEU A 152 -16.06 -3.17 -2.25
N GLN A 153 -17.00 -2.26 -1.98
CA GLN A 153 -18.42 -2.49 -2.21
C GLN A 153 -18.97 -1.46 -3.19
N THR A 154 -19.80 -1.90 -4.12
CA THR A 154 -20.53 -1.04 -5.05
C THR A 154 -21.94 -1.56 -5.28
N ILE A 155 -22.79 -0.69 -5.84
CA ILE A 155 -24.11 -1.06 -6.33
C ILE A 155 -24.07 -0.99 -7.86
N ILE A 156 -24.54 -2.06 -8.51
CA ILE A 156 -24.67 -2.14 -9.96
C ILE A 156 -26.16 -2.23 -10.27
N SER A 157 -26.64 -1.31 -11.08
CA SER A 157 -28.01 -1.31 -11.59
C SER A 157 -28.05 -1.89 -13.00
N GLN A 158 -29.09 -2.66 -13.29
CA GLN A 158 -29.32 -3.33 -14.57
C GLN A 158 -30.75 -3.13 -15.04
#